data_AF-A0A3D0LH96-F1
#
_entry.id   AF-A0A3D0LH96-F1
#
_cell.length_a   1.000
_cell.length_b   1.000
_cell.length_c   1.000
_cell.angle_alpha   90.00
_cell.angle_beta   90.00
_cell.angle_gamma   90.00
#
_symmetry.space_group_name_H-M   'P 1'
#
loop_
_entity.id
_entity.type
_entity.pdbx_description
1 polymer ?
#
loop_
_entity_poly.entity_id
_entity_poly.type
_entity_poly.pdbx_seq_one_letter_code
_entity_poly.pdbx_strand_id
1 'polypeptide(L)'
;MENKEPKQNVVIFENDTWLIELRPRSTKHENEPDMKVWVMRDGQEVAQYTDKYRGYGHYQYHEELLPPKISEVAKKAWDKLKEAPLNDAMIEEMKNMMEE
;
A
#
# COMPACT_ATOMS: atom_id res chain seq x y z
N MET A 1 28.17 2.83 12.37
CA MET A 1 27.09 1.97 11.83
C MET A 1 25.80 2.68 12.18
N GLU A 2 25.16 3.34 11.21
CA GLU A 2 23.85 3.97 11.45
C GLU A 2 22.82 2.84 11.62
N ASN A 3 22.28 2.72 12.84
CA ASN A 3 21.04 1.99 13.08
C ASN A 3 19.94 2.70 12.30
N LYS A 4 19.69 2.27 11.06
CA LYS A 4 18.48 2.65 10.35
C LYS A 4 17.35 1.92 11.04
N GLU A 5 16.63 2.63 11.91
CA GLU A 5 15.37 2.14 12.45
C GLU A 5 14.52 1.57 11.30
N PRO A 6 13.85 0.43 11.50
CA PRO A 6 12.96 -0.10 10.48
C PRO A 6 11.92 0.96 10.18
N LYS A 7 11.89 1.46 8.94
CA LYS A 7 10.86 2.38 8.46
C LYS A 7 9.49 1.82 8.89
N GLN A 8 8.78 2.56 9.73
CA GLN A 8 7.54 2.10 10.34
C GLN A 8 6.46 1.85 9.27
N ASN A 9 5.62 0.83 9.47
CA ASN A 9 4.44 0.63 8.64
C ASN A 9 3.48 1.81 8.82
N VAL A 10 2.88 2.27 7.74
CA VAL A 10 1.91 3.39 7.76
C VAL A 10 0.55 2.89 7.29
N VAL A 11 -0.46 2.93 8.15
CA VAL A 11 -1.83 2.63 7.77
C VAL A 11 -2.43 3.85 7.08
N ILE A 12 -2.93 3.66 5.86
CA ILE A 12 -3.59 4.70 5.06
C ILE A 12 -5.09 4.45 4.92
N PHE A 13 -5.56 3.26 5.26
CA PHE A 13 -6.99 2.95 5.32
C PHE A 13 -7.24 1.76 6.25
N GLU A 14 -8.30 1.84 7.04
CA GLU A 14 -8.74 0.76 7.93
C GLU A 14 -10.26 0.83 8.13
N ASN A 15 -10.93 -0.32 8.05
CA ASN A 15 -12.30 -0.53 8.51
C ASN A 15 -12.45 -1.95 9.10
N ASP A 16 -13.67 -2.34 9.45
CA ASP A 16 -13.97 -3.64 10.09
C ASP A 16 -13.47 -4.88 9.32
N THR A 17 -13.20 -4.77 8.02
CA THR A 17 -12.83 -5.91 7.16
C THR A 17 -11.51 -5.69 6.44
N TRP A 18 -11.17 -4.46 6.08
CA TRP A 18 -10.11 -4.14 5.13
C TRP A 18 -9.10 -3.18 5.75
N LEU A 19 -7.83 -3.41 5.45
CA LEU A 19 -6.74 -2.53 5.82
C LEU A 19 -5.82 -2.32 4.62
N ILE A 20 -5.39 -1.08 4.39
CA ILE A 20 -4.34 -0.75 3.44
C ILE A 20 -3.20 -0.08 4.20
N GLU A 21 -2.01 -0.65 4.09
CA GLU A 21 -0.80 -0.11 4.72
C GLU A 21 0.38 -0.03 3.75
N LEU A 22 1.24 0.94 4.02
CA LEU A 22 2.51 1.12 3.36
C LEU A 22 3.58 0.42 4.19
N ARG A 23 4.32 -0.47 3.55
CA ARG A 23 5.44 -1.16 4.19
C ARG A 23 6.74 -0.85 3.46
N PRO A 24 7.87 -0.70 4.16
CA PRO A 24 9.14 -0.48 3.50
C PRO A 24 9.57 -1.67 2.65
N ARG A 25 10.35 -1.37 1.62
CA ARG A 25 11.05 -2.39 0.85
C ARG A 25 12.27 -2.89 1.61
N SER A 26 12.52 -4.19 1.51
CA SER A 26 13.79 -4.80 1.91
C SER A 26 14.95 -4.36 1.03
N THR A 27 14.68 -4.01 -0.24
CA THR A 27 15.68 -3.73 -1.27
C THR A 27 15.33 -2.44 -1.98
N LYS A 28 16.32 -1.54 -2.11
CA LYS A 28 16.18 -0.29 -2.88
C LYS A 28 16.40 -0.57 -4.37
N HIS A 29 15.54 0.00 -5.20
CA HIS A 29 15.69 0.04 -6.65
C HIS A 29 15.66 1.50 -7.08
N GLU A 30 16.55 1.89 -7.99
CA GLU A 30 16.79 3.30 -8.36
C GLU A 30 15.54 4.00 -8.94
N ASN A 31 14.57 3.24 -9.44
CA ASN A 31 13.34 3.74 -10.06
C ASN A 31 12.06 3.22 -9.40
N GLU A 32 12.14 2.65 -8.19
CA GLU A 32 10.95 2.21 -7.47
C GLU A 32 10.82 2.93 -6.12
N PRO A 33 9.58 3.22 -5.69
CA PRO A 33 9.32 3.75 -4.37
C PRO A 33 9.94 2.90 -3.27
N ASP A 34 10.44 3.55 -2.22
CA ASP A 34 11.00 2.90 -1.03
C ASP A 34 9.94 2.11 -0.21
N MET A 35 8.66 2.27 -0.54
CA MET A 35 7.51 1.63 0.11
C MET A 35 6.75 0.74 -0.90
N LYS A 36 5.95 -0.18 -0.36
CA LYS A 36 4.96 -0.98 -1.10
C LYS A 36 3.61 -0.82 -0.45
N VAL A 37 2.56 -0.97 -1.23
CA VAL A 37 1.19 -0.95 -0.73
C VAL A 37 0.72 -2.38 -0.49
N TRP A 38 0.21 -2.65 0.71
CA TRP A 38 -0.36 -3.94 1.09
C TRP A 38 -1.84 -3.79 1.35
N VAL A 39 -2.62 -4.75 0.87
CA VAL A 39 -4.05 -4.88 1.15
C VAL A 39 -4.23 -6.11 2.01
N MET A 40 -4.87 -5.90 3.15
CA MET A 40 -5.26 -6.96 4.07
C MET A 40 -6.77 -7.05 4.17
N ARG A 41 -7.24 -8.27 4.42
CA ARG A 41 -8.63 -8.58 4.72
C ARG A 41 -8.67 -9.42 6.00
N ASP A 42 -9.45 -9.00 6.99
CA ASP A 42 -9.62 -9.73 8.26
C ASP A 42 -8.27 -10.08 8.92
N GLY A 43 -7.30 -9.15 8.85
CA GLY A 43 -5.95 -9.35 9.39
C GLY A 43 -4.98 -10.16 8.51
N GLN A 44 -5.45 -10.70 7.38
CA GLN A 44 -4.65 -11.51 6.46
C GLN A 44 -4.24 -10.71 5.22
N GLU A 45 -2.99 -10.86 4.79
CA GLU A 45 -2.51 -10.30 3.52
C GLU A 45 -3.20 -10.98 2.33
N VAL A 46 -3.84 -10.17 1.49
CA VAL A 46 -4.57 -10.67 0.31
C VAL A 46 -4.04 -10.09 -0.99
N ALA A 47 -3.43 -8.91 -0.98
CA ALA A 47 -2.77 -8.37 -2.15
C ALA A 47 -1.63 -7.39 -1.81
N GLN A 48 -0.77 -7.17 -2.79
CA GLN A 48 0.28 -6.16 -2.79
C GLN A 48 0.26 -5.39 -4.11
N TYR A 49 0.38 -4.07 -4.03
CA TYR A 49 0.58 -3.19 -5.18
C TYR A 49 2.01 -2.66 -5.19
N THR A 50 2.65 -2.91 -6.33
CA THR A 50 4.02 -2.50 -6.68
C THR A 50 4.00 -2.09 -8.15
N ASP A 51 5.03 -2.40 -8.93
CA ASP A 51 5.04 -2.29 -10.40
C ASP A 51 3.81 -2.94 -11.06
N LYS A 52 3.23 -3.93 -10.37
CA LYS A 52 2.00 -4.63 -10.74
C LYS A 52 1.21 -5.07 -9.51
N TYR A 53 -0.02 -5.50 -9.76
CA TYR A 53 -0.84 -6.22 -8.80
C TYR A 53 -0.26 -7.61 -8.50
N ARG A 54 -0.22 -7.98 -7.22
CA ARG A 54 0.13 -9.32 -6.75
C ARG A 54 -0.87 -9.76 -5.68
N GLY A 55 -1.85 -10.55 -6.06
CA GLY A 55 -2.80 -11.16 -5.12
C GLY A 55 -2.27 -12.46 -4.52
N TYR A 56 -2.80 -12.83 -3.36
CA TYR A 56 -2.46 -14.05 -2.61
C TYR A 56 -3.70 -14.93 -2.41
N GLY A 57 -3.49 -16.25 -2.41
CA GLY A 57 -4.56 -17.23 -2.20
C GLY A 57 -5.70 -17.05 -3.21
N HIS A 58 -6.92 -16.83 -2.70
CA HIS A 58 -8.10 -16.65 -3.55
C HIS A 58 -8.02 -15.42 -4.48
N TYR A 59 -7.22 -14.42 -4.12
CA TYR A 59 -7.01 -13.20 -4.88
C TYR A 59 -5.89 -13.32 -5.92
N GLN A 60 -5.23 -14.47 -6.01
CA GLN A 60 -4.11 -14.68 -6.93
C GLN A 60 -4.55 -14.44 -8.38
N TYR A 61 -4.00 -13.40 -9.01
CA TYR A 61 -4.35 -12.91 -10.36
C TYR A 61 -5.78 -12.37 -10.52
N HIS A 62 -6.53 -12.22 -9.44
CA HIS A 62 -7.93 -11.83 -9.45
C HIS A 62 -8.14 -10.51 -8.69
N GLU A 63 -7.65 -9.41 -9.27
CA GLU A 63 -7.82 -8.07 -8.69
C GLU A 63 -9.30 -7.70 -8.55
N GLU A 64 -10.14 -8.16 -9.48
CA GLU A 64 -11.58 -7.93 -9.53
C GLU A 64 -12.36 -8.46 -8.32
N LEU A 65 -11.74 -9.33 -7.51
CA LEU A 65 -12.34 -9.81 -6.26
C LEU A 65 -12.18 -8.81 -5.12
N LEU A 66 -11.30 -7.83 -5.25
CA LEU A 66 -11.23 -6.70 -4.33
C LEU A 66 -12.43 -5.78 -4.56
N PRO A 67 -13.02 -5.22 -3.49
CA PRO A 67 -14.01 -4.16 -3.66
C PRO A 67 -13.39 -3.01 -4.49
N PRO A 68 -14.14 -2.42 -5.45
CA PRO A 68 -13.61 -1.39 -6.34
C PRO A 68 -12.87 -0.27 -5.60
N LYS A 69 -13.46 0.24 -4.51
CA LYS A 69 -12.87 1.30 -3.68
C LYS A 69 -11.52 0.91 -3.06
N ILE A 70 -11.34 -0.36 -2.64
CA ILE A 70 -10.07 -0.87 -2.09
C ILE A 70 -8.99 -0.91 -3.17
N SER A 71 -9.33 -1.45 -4.35
CA SER A 71 -8.39 -1.52 -5.47
C SER A 71 -8.00 -0.11 -5.96
N GLU A 72 -8.94 0.83 -5.96
CA GLU A 72 -8.71 2.21 -6.38
C GLU A 72 -7.78 2.95 -5.41
N VAL A 73 -8.03 2.87 -4.11
CA VAL A 73 -7.17 3.49 -3.09
C VAL A 73 -5.76 2.89 -3.15
N ALA A 74 -5.63 1.57 -3.26
CA ALA A 74 -4.32 0.93 -3.35
C ALA A 74 -3.53 1.36 -4.60
N LYS A 75 -4.21 1.50 -5.75
CA LYS A 75 -3.62 2.02 -7.00
C LYS A 75 -3.19 3.48 -6.85
N LYS A 76 -4.06 4.36 -6.35
CA LYS A 76 -3.75 5.79 -6.14
C LYS A 76 -2.59 5.97 -5.15
N ALA A 77 -2.56 5.19 -4.08
CA ALA A 77 -1.45 5.20 -3.12
C ALA A 77 -0.13 4.80 -3.79
N TRP A 78 -0.13 3.75 -4.62
CA TRP A 78 1.04 3.36 -5.39
C TRP A 78 1.47 4.44 -6.38
N ASP A 79 0.51 5.09 -7.06
CA ASP A 79 0.78 6.16 -8.01
C ASP A 79 1.47 7.34 -7.33
N LYS A 80 0.94 7.80 -6.20
CA LYS A 80 1.58 8.85 -5.39
C LYS A 80 2.98 8.47 -4.92
N LEU A 81 3.19 7.23 -4.48
CA LEU A 81 4.51 6.76 -4.07
C LEU A 81 5.58 6.86 -5.17
N LYS A 82 5.19 6.84 -6.45
CA LYS A 82 6.11 7.01 -7.58
C LYS A 82 6.49 8.47 -7.83
N GLU A 83 5.69 9.42 -7.38
CA GLU A 83 5.90 10.85 -7.65
C GLU A 83 7.00 11.44 -6.77
N ALA A 84 7.03 11.06 -5.49
CA ALA A 84 7.98 11.59 -4.52
C ALA A 84 8.24 10.60 -3.36
N PRO A 85 9.35 10.76 -2.63
CA PRO A 85 9.54 10.07 -1.36
C PRO A 85 8.40 10.35 -0.39
N LEU A 86 7.95 9.31 0.32
CA LEU A 86 6.88 9.39 1.31
C LEU A 86 7.18 10.49 2.35
N ASN A 87 6.20 11.36 2.58
CA ASN A 87 6.22 12.39 3.61
C ASN A 87 4.83 12.52 4.27
N ASP A 88 4.71 13.27 5.35
CA ASP A 88 3.48 13.38 6.14
C ASP A 88 2.31 13.95 5.33
N ALA A 89 2.55 14.93 4.45
CA ALA A 89 1.49 15.51 3.61
C ALA A 89 0.91 14.46 2.64
N MET A 90 1.76 13.64 2.04
CA MET A 90 1.31 12.53 1.18
C MET A 90 0.54 11.47 1.95
N ILE A 91 0.94 11.18 3.19
CA ILE A 91 0.23 10.22 4.05
C ILE A 91 -1.19 10.72 4.35
N GLU A 92 -1.33 11.98 4.74
CA GLU A 92 -2.63 12.58 5.03
C GLU A 92 -3.51 12.64 3.76
N GLU A 93 -2.95 12.99 2.61
CA GLU A 93 -3.66 12.92 1.33
C GLU A 93 -4.16 11.50 1.01
N MET A 94 -3.33 10.46 1.25
CA MET A 94 -3.72 9.06 1.02
C MET A 94 -4.84 8.61 1.96
N LYS A 95 -4.81 9.03 3.24
CA LYS A 95 -5.88 8.73 4.19
C LYS A 95 -7.21 9.36 3.79
N ASN A 96 -7.17 10.58 3.24
CA ASN A 96 -8.37 11.31 2.85
C ASN A 96 -8.99 10.82 1.53
N MET A 97 -8.32 9.96 0.74
CA MET A 97 -8.86 9.41 -0.53
C MET A 97 -10.17 8.62 -0.37
N MET A 98 -10.53 8.26 0.87
CA MET A 98 -11.69 7.46 1.22
C MET A 98 -12.88 8.27 1.74
N GLU A 99 -12.67 9.52 2.13
CA GLU A 99 -13.71 10.39 2.71
C GLU A 99 -14.58 11.07 1.65
N GLU A 100 -14.16 11.04 0.38
CA GLU A 100 -14.93 11.41 -0.81
C GLU A 100 -15.69 10.21 -1.42
#